data_AF-K1ZI11-F1
#
_entry.id   AF-K1ZI11-F1
#
_cell.length_a   1.000
_cell.length_b   1.000
_cell.length_c   1.000
_cell.angle_alpha   90.00
_cell.angle_beta   90.00
_cell.angle_gamma   90.00
#
_symmetry.space_group_name_H-M   'P 1'
#
loop_
_entity.id
_entity.type
_entity.pdbx_description
1 polymer ?
#
loop_
_entity_poly.entity_id
_entity_poly.type
_entity_poly.pdbx_seq_one_letter_code
_entity_poly.pdbx_strand_id
1 'polypeptide(L)'
;MRNTPASWVWSLFLLFFFVAPGHAEQVALPLTLDHKLLTSLVIHGNFSEKSHSAAIVGAPADCMYIGVAEPRFASAGKFLQLEMRLTIRLGTPLGRECLVPVEWQGYISLVQQPVFDNQSFSLAFRTIDSSLFTLDRQPANIAGFLWEFAKPRVYEHLSRIRINLAPPIREMRDFLAPLFHEEARQATRAMLDSLRGGTTTVEKDGVVVQLLAEVEEIFEPEKSAESALLSPDEHRWLIRLWETWDALLVQLITTLAVDPLRPEDQERLIDVLLDTRHAFVATLDQEELGRDFVREQFVRAWRDLAPIFRRQLYARPSDNSLGYLAFFTAADALTVFDRMGPTFGIEISEQGLLRLATMLTGKDTPLPYGREVDEQLRKLLQLPMLKGGSDVDDDLQEIDLPPIKEEDLGPFSQVSNFFFTPAYAAEVQPHSEILEWRVPADDLTGYVERVRTVLDDASSAVLARQQLPDQLHGIYQKMVVAMAWQESCFRQFIERGNKLTYLLSYNRTSVGVMQVNERVWRGMYDLRKLRWDIRYNALAGCEIADLYLRRYALREKAPERGVDTGLLIKGVYAMYNGGPGQYEKYLERARTGKTYLSDRSFVEKLKWVEKRDWERISICLGDE
;
A
#
# COMPACT_ATOMS: atom_id res chain seq x y z
N MET A 1 20.32 -21.72 -94.53
CA MET A 1 21.63 -21.07 -94.79
C MET A 1 21.75 -19.83 -93.92
N ARG A 2 22.82 -19.77 -93.11
CA ARG A 2 23.45 -18.61 -92.44
C ARG A 2 22.73 -17.85 -91.30
N ASN A 3 23.21 -18.15 -90.09
CA ASN A 3 23.52 -17.32 -88.91
C ASN A 3 23.32 -15.79 -89.01
N THR A 4 22.77 -15.19 -87.94
CA THR A 4 23.51 -14.36 -86.95
C THR A 4 22.63 -13.99 -85.74
N PRO A 5 23.21 -13.82 -84.52
CA PRO A 5 22.47 -13.64 -83.27
C PRO A 5 22.35 -12.15 -82.87
N ALA A 6 21.27 -11.76 -82.18
CA ALA A 6 21.11 -10.43 -81.60
C ALA A 6 21.24 -10.49 -80.06
N SER A 7 22.12 -9.61 -79.58
CA SER A 7 22.64 -9.50 -78.23
C SER A 7 21.63 -9.02 -77.19
N TRP A 8 21.87 -9.48 -75.98
CA TRP A 8 21.19 -9.16 -74.74
C TRP A 8 21.43 -7.72 -74.30
N VAL A 9 20.38 -7.02 -73.85
CA VAL A 9 20.48 -5.81 -73.01
C VAL A 9 19.66 -6.07 -71.74
N TRP A 10 20.34 -6.44 -70.66
CA TRP A 10 19.74 -6.49 -69.33
C TRP A 10 19.74 -5.08 -68.74
N SER A 11 18.55 -4.52 -68.51
CA SER A 11 18.38 -3.28 -67.76
C SER A 11 18.46 -3.60 -66.27
N LEU A 12 19.51 -3.09 -65.62
CA LEU A 12 19.72 -3.19 -64.18
C LEU A 12 18.80 -2.17 -63.47
N PHE A 13 17.66 -2.61 -62.94
CA PHE A 13 16.82 -1.79 -62.06
C PHE A 13 17.46 -1.75 -60.67
N LEU A 14 18.16 -0.66 -60.37
CA LEU A 14 18.61 -0.32 -59.01
C LEU A 14 17.38 0.10 -58.18
N LEU A 15 16.84 -0.85 -57.42
CA LEU A 15 15.90 -0.58 -56.32
C LEU A 15 16.68 0.09 -55.19
N PHE A 16 16.66 1.43 -55.16
CA PHE A 16 16.99 2.20 -53.96
C PHE A 16 15.90 1.93 -52.91
N PHE A 17 16.18 1.01 -51.99
CA PHE A 17 15.46 0.94 -50.72
C PHE A 17 15.75 2.23 -49.95
N PHE A 18 14.82 3.18 -49.99
CA PHE A 18 14.74 4.23 -48.99
C PHE A 18 14.37 3.56 -47.66
N VAL A 19 15.39 3.26 -46.86
CA VAL A 19 15.20 2.99 -45.42
C VAL A 19 14.81 4.31 -44.80
N ALA A 20 13.53 4.46 -44.44
CA ALA A 20 13.12 5.56 -43.59
C ALA A 20 13.91 5.46 -42.28
N PRO A 21 14.53 6.54 -41.78
CA PRO A 21 15.19 6.50 -40.49
C PRO A 21 14.12 6.25 -39.43
N GLY A 22 14.12 5.06 -38.84
CA GLY A 22 13.38 4.80 -37.61
C GLY A 22 13.93 5.73 -36.54
N HIS A 23 13.11 6.65 -36.05
CA HIS A 23 13.44 7.44 -34.87
C HIS A 23 13.30 6.52 -33.66
N ALA A 24 14.42 5.94 -33.22
CA ALA A 24 14.46 5.26 -31.93
C ALA A 24 14.43 6.32 -30.82
N GLU A 25 13.33 6.40 -30.08
CA GLU A 25 13.24 7.25 -28.90
C GLU A 25 14.03 6.59 -27.76
N GLN A 26 14.79 7.38 -26.99
CA GLN A 26 15.56 6.86 -25.87
C GLN A 26 14.85 7.14 -24.55
N VAL A 27 14.62 6.07 -23.80
CA VAL A 27 14.02 6.11 -22.46
C VAL A 27 15.11 5.99 -21.41
N ALA A 28 15.10 6.89 -20.43
CA ALA A 28 15.99 6.85 -19.28
C ALA A 28 15.24 6.37 -18.03
N LEU A 29 15.63 5.20 -17.52
CA LEU A 29 15.13 4.64 -16.26
C LEU A 29 16.12 4.98 -15.14
N PRO A 30 15.69 5.64 -14.06
CA PRO A 30 16.56 5.96 -12.93
C PRO A 30 16.72 4.75 -12.00
N LEU A 31 17.94 4.27 -11.81
CA LEU A 31 18.29 3.35 -10.74
C LEU A 31 18.92 4.17 -9.60
N THR A 32 18.15 4.36 -8.53
CA THR A 32 18.53 5.24 -7.41
C THR A 32 19.10 4.42 -6.25
N LEU A 33 20.34 4.71 -5.87
CA LEU A 33 20.99 4.20 -4.67
C LEU A 33 21.05 5.32 -3.61
N ASP A 34 20.13 5.31 -2.66
CA ASP A 34 20.19 6.17 -1.49
C ASP A 34 21.49 5.94 -0.70
N HIS A 35 22.00 6.97 0.00
CA HIS A 35 23.23 6.87 0.78
C HIS A 35 23.27 5.72 1.78
N LYS A 36 22.17 5.43 2.48
CA LYS A 36 22.11 4.35 3.46
C LYS A 36 22.08 2.98 2.77
N LEU A 37 21.35 2.85 1.66
CA LEU A 37 21.40 1.63 0.84
C LEU A 37 22.81 1.40 0.30
N LEU A 38 23.44 2.44 -0.24
CA LEU A 38 24.80 2.41 -0.74
C LEU A 38 25.79 1.99 0.37
N THR A 39 25.63 2.54 1.56
CA THR A 39 26.41 2.16 2.75
C THR A 39 26.21 0.69 3.09
N SER A 40 24.97 0.21 3.13
CA SER A 40 24.62 -1.20 3.40
C SER A 40 25.28 -2.16 2.40
N LEU A 41 25.20 -1.85 1.11
CA LEU A 41 25.79 -2.67 0.04
C LEU A 41 27.32 -2.73 0.14
N VAL A 42 27.97 -1.62 0.50
CA VAL A 42 29.43 -1.60 0.71
C VAL A 42 29.82 -2.42 1.93
N ILE A 43 29.06 -2.34 3.02
CA ILE A 43 29.31 -3.12 4.24
C ILE A 43 29.22 -4.62 3.96
N HIS A 44 28.11 -5.12 3.39
CA HIS A 44 27.95 -6.56 3.13
C HIS A 44 29.01 -7.13 2.17
N GLY A 45 29.49 -6.33 1.21
CA GLY A 45 30.47 -6.81 0.23
C GLY A 45 31.92 -6.77 0.70
N ASN A 46 32.28 -5.87 1.63
CA ASN A 46 33.69 -5.52 1.88
C ASN A 46 34.06 -5.37 3.37
N PHE A 47 33.10 -5.39 4.28
CA PHE A 47 33.32 -5.22 5.72
C PHE A 47 32.77 -6.42 6.49
N SER A 48 33.25 -6.65 7.71
CA SER A 48 32.66 -7.65 8.60
C SER A 48 31.28 -7.19 9.07
N GLU A 49 30.25 -8.03 8.93
CA GLU A 49 28.87 -7.72 9.34
C GLU A 49 28.73 -7.43 10.84
N LYS A 50 29.54 -8.06 11.70
CA LYS A 50 29.42 -7.88 13.16
C LYS A 50 30.05 -6.59 13.68
N SER A 51 31.15 -6.16 13.07
CA SER A 51 31.94 -5.01 13.55
C SER A 51 31.93 -3.83 12.58
N HIS A 52 31.30 -3.97 11.42
CA HIS A 52 31.31 -3.01 10.30
C HIS A 52 32.72 -2.50 10.02
N SER A 53 33.72 -3.39 10.10
CA SER A 53 35.14 -3.07 9.98
C SER A 53 35.83 -3.95 8.94
N ALA A 54 36.82 -3.41 8.26
CA ALA A 54 37.69 -4.13 7.34
C ALA A 54 39.16 -3.89 7.72
N ALA A 55 39.94 -4.97 7.76
CA ALA A 55 41.38 -4.91 7.91
C ALA A 55 42.02 -4.83 6.52
N ILE A 56 42.66 -3.69 6.23
CA ILE A 56 43.34 -3.44 4.95
C ILE A 56 44.74 -4.05 4.97
N VAL A 57 45.43 -3.96 6.12
CA VAL A 57 46.74 -4.58 6.35
C VAL A 57 46.75 -5.22 7.72
N GLY A 58 47.26 -6.45 7.80
CA GLY A 58 47.45 -7.19 9.05
C GLY A 58 46.14 -7.52 9.77
N ALA A 59 46.26 -8.16 10.93
CA ALA A 59 45.21 -8.34 11.90
C ALA A 59 45.23 -7.21 12.96
N PRO A 60 44.13 -6.97 13.70
CA PRO A 60 44.08 -5.93 14.73
C PRO A 60 45.14 -6.04 15.83
N ALA A 61 45.74 -7.22 16.03
CA ALA A 61 46.82 -7.47 17.00
C ALA A 61 48.23 -7.31 16.40
N ASP A 62 48.35 -7.12 15.08
CA ASP A 62 49.64 -7.08 14.40
C ASP A 62 50.35 -5.74 14.63
N CYS A 63 51.68 -5.78 14.52
CA CYS A 63 52.55 -4.60 14.60
C CYS A 63 52.32 -3.58 13.49
N MET A 64 51.89 -4.07 12.33
CA MET A 64 51.52 -3.24 11.19
C MET A 64 50.05 -3.49 10.92
N TYR A 65 49.23 -2.48 11.14
CA TYR A 65 47.79 -2.59 10.99
C TYR A 65 47.21 -1.34 10.34
N ILE A 66 46.33 -1.54 9.37
CA ILE A 66 45.46 -0.50 8.85
C ILE A 66 44.04 -1.06 8.88
N GLY A 67 43.19 -0.42 9.69
CA GLY A 67 41.79 -0.77 9.82
C GLY A 67 40.89 0.39 9.43
N VAL A 68 39.82 0.09 8.71
CA VAL A 68 38.71 1.02 8.48
C VAL A 68 37.44 0.47 9.08
N ALA A 69 36.57 1.34 9.59
CA ALA A 69 35.30 0.95 10.17
C ALA A 69 34.23 2.02 9.96
N GLU A 70 32.96 1.61 10.11
CA GLU A 70 31.80 2.50 10.10
C GLU A 70 31.72 3.40 8.85
N PRO A 71 31.73 2.85 7.62
CA PRO A 71 31.59 3.65 6.41
C PRO A 71 30.25 4.38 6.39
N ARG A 72 30.26 5.63 5.94
CA ARG A 72 29.06 6.45 5.74
C ARG A 72 29.19 7.28 4.48
N PHE A 73 28.21 7.14 3.59
CA PHE A 73 28.09 7.98 2.40
C PHE A 73 27.22 9.22 2.65
N ALA A 74 27.60 10.33 2.05
CA ALA A 74 26.83 11.55 1.95
C ALA A 74 27.13 12.25 0.61
N SER A 75 26.36 13.27 0.25
CA SER A 75 26.62 14.08 -0.95
C SER A 75 27.48 15.30 -0.64
N ALA A 76 28.47 15.53 -1.49
CA ALA A 76 29.33 16.71 -1.51
C ALA A 76 29.29 17.36 -2.90
N GLY A 77 28.22 18.11 -3.17
CA GLY A 77 27.98 18.71 -4.49
C GLY A 77 27.75 17.64 -5.55
N LYS A 78 28.65 17.54 -6.53
CA LYS A 78 28.59 16.54 -7.63
C LYS A 78 29.32 15.23 -7.31
N PHE A 79 29.86 15.10 -6.11
CA PHE A 79 30.65 13.96 -5.66
C PHE A 79 30.02 13.34 -4.41
N LEU A 80 30.40 12.09 -4.15
CA LEU A 80 30.11 11.44 -2.88
C LEU A 80 31.19 11.77 -1.88
N GLN A 81 30.80 11.89 -0.62
CA GLN A 81 31.69 11.91 0.51
C GLN A 81 31.56 10.58 1.25
N LEU A 82 32.64 9.81 1.28
CA LEU A 82 32.75 8.59 2.08
C LEU A 82 33.56 8.90 3.33
N GLU A 83 32.92 8.81 4.48
CA GLU A 83 33.57 8.95 5.77
C GLU A 83 33.71 7.60 6.46
N MET A 84 34.88 7.33 7.03
CA MET A 84 35.16 6.10 7.79
C MET A 84 36.04 6.42 8.99
N ARG A 85 35.91 5.62 10.06
CA ARG A 85 36.91 5.57 11.12
C ARG A 85 38.16 4.87 10.58
N LEU A 86 39.34 5.45 10.81
CA LEU A 86 40.62 4.92 10.37
C LEU A 86 41.53 4.69 11.58
N THR A 87 42.14 3.51 11.64
CA THR A 87 43.14 3.12 12.63
C THR A 87 44.41 2.72 11.91
N ILE A 88 45.54 3.32 12.30
CA ILE A 88 46.86 3.04 11.73
C ILE A 88 47.78 2.67 12.88
N ARG A 89 48.46 1.52 12.77
CA ARG A 89 49.55 1.12 13.66
C ARG A 89 50.78 0.74 12.85
N LEU A 90 51.92 1.30 13.24
CA LEU A 90 53.22 1.02 12.66
C LEU A 90 54.25 0.82 13.76
N GLY A 91 54.85 -0.37 13.81
CA GLY A 91 55.95 -0.69 14.71
C GLY A 91 56.85 -1.77 14.11
N THR A 92 57.96 -2.06 14.77
CA THR A 92 58.87 -3.13 14.33
C THR A 92 58.53 -4.43 15.08
N PRO A 93 58.23 -5.54 14.38
CA PRO A 93 57.91 -6.80 15.04
C PRO A 93 59.15 -7.42 15.69
N LEU A 94 59.05 -7.78 16.97
CA LEU A 94 60.06 -8.56 17.70
C LEU A 94 59.38 -9.76 18.40
N GLY A 95 59.37 -10.91 17.72
CA GLY A 95 58.65 -12.09 18.21
C GLY A 95 57.15 -11.85 18.25
N ARG A 96 56.55 -11.87 19.45
CA ARG A 96 55.13 -11.52 19.68
C ARG A 96 54.92 -10.07 20.13
N GLU A 97 55.98 -9.31 20.31
CA GLU A 97 55.93 -7.93 20.81
C GLU A 97 56.15 -6.92 19.69
N CYS A 98 55.67 -5.70 19.93
CA CYS A 98 55.85 -4.59 19.01
C CYS A 98 56.77 -3.53 19.58
N LEU A 99 57.92 -3.33 18.95
CA LEU A 99 58.88 -2.31 19.35
C LEU A 99 58.46 -0.95 18.78
N VAL A 100 58.38 0.04 19.67
CA VAL A 100 58.10 1.46 19.39
C VAL A 100 56.87 1.65 18.47
N PRO A 101 55.69 1.11 18.83
CA PRO A 101 54.52 1.24 17.98
C PRO A 101 54.03 2.69 18.00
N VAL A 102 53.90 3.29 16.83
CA VAL A 102 53.19 4.55 16.65
C VAL A 102 51.78 4.22 16.17
N GLU A 103 50.79 4.69 16.93
CA GLU A 103 49.38 4.47 16.64
C GLU A 103 48.67 5.81 16.42
N TRP A 104 47.77 5.84 15.44
CA TRP A 104 46.86 6.95 15.20
C TRP A 104 45.44 6.44 14.96
N GLN A 105 44.47 7.14 15.52
CA GLN A 105 43.05 6.90 15.31
C GLN A 105 42.34 8.22 15.00
N GLY A 106 41.41 8.17 14.05
CA GLY A 106 40.60 9.31 13.67
C GLY A 106 39.60 8.94 12.59
N TYR A 107 39.21 9.93 11.79
CA TYR A 107 38.34 9.73 10.63
C TYR A 107 39.08 10.10 9.34
N ILE A 108 38.80 9.34 8.29
CA ILE A 108 39.14 9.69 6.92
C ILE A 108 37.86 10.05 6.19
N SER A 109 37.87 11.21 5.53
CA SER A 109 36.81 11.63 4.62
C SER A 109 37.37 11.63 3.20
N LEU A 110 36.69 10.95 2.29
CA LEU A 110 37.11 10.77 0.91
C LEU A 110 36.08 11.39 -0.02
N VAL A 111 36.53 12.23 -0.94
CA VAL A 111 35.69 12.71 -2.04
C VAL A 111 35.80 11.69 -3.17
N GLN A 112 34.67 11.07 -3.52
CA GLN A 112 34.58 9.99 -4.47
C GLN A 112 33.70 10.36 -5.66
N GLN A 113 34.17 10.02 -6.85
CA GLN A 113 33.38 10.06 -8.06
C GLN A 113 32.83 8.66 -8.37
N PRO A 114 31.51 8.48 -8.45
CA PRO A 114 30.93 7.23 -8.91
C PRO A 114 31.26 7.03 -10.39
N VAL A 115 31.63 5.81 -10.75
CA VAL A 115 31.95 5.40 -12.12
C VAL A 115 31.15 4.13 -12.41
N PHE A 116 30.25 4.20 -13.38
CA PHE A 116 29.43 3.07 -13.79
C PHE A 116 30.00 2.42 -15.05
N ASP A 117 30.17 1.09 -14.99
CA ASP A 117 30.52 0.27 -16.15
C ASP A 117 29.24 -0.18 -16.86
N ASN A 118 29.10 0.24 -18.12
CA ASN A 118 27.91 0.01 -18.93
C ASN A 118 27.78 -1.43 -19.46
N GLN A 119 28.85 -2.24 -19.43
CA GLN A 119 28.82 -3.64 -19.88
C GLN A 119 28.60 -4.60 -18.70
N SER A 120 29.33 -4.39 -17.61
CA SER A 120 29.24 -5.26 -16.43
C SER A 120 28.13 -4.86 -15.44
N PHE A 121 27.47 -3.71 -15.66
CA PHE A 121 26.54 -3.08 -14.73
C PHE A 121 27.14 -2.95 -13.32
N SER A 122 28.42 -2.60 -13.24
CA SER A 122 29.16 -2.46 -11.98
C SER A 122 29.36 -0.99 -11.63
N LEU A 123 28.96 -0.62 -10.40
CA LEU A 123 29.23 0.70 -9.85
C LEU A 123 30.52 0.66 -9.02
N ALA A 124 31.43 1.58 -9.31
CA ALA A 124 32.72 1.74 -8.65
C ALA A 124 32.93 3.18 -8.20
N PHE A 125 33.98 3.39 -7.39
CA PHE A 125 34.29 4.69 -6.81
C PHE A 125 35.74 5.07 -7.09
N ARG A 126 35.94 6.21 -7.75
CA ARG A 126 37.25 6.81 -7.94
C ARG A 126 37.47 7.90 -6.90
N THR A 127 38.45 7.70 -6.01
CA THR A 127 38.85 8.71 -5.02
C THR A 127 39.53 9.89 -5.73
N ILE A 128 39.00 11.10 -5.52
CA ILE A 128 39.56 12.35 -6.04
C ILE A 128 40.43 13.00 -4.98
N ASP A 129 39.92 13.06 -3.75
CA ASP A 129 40.60 13.74 -2.64
C ASP A 129 40.33 13.03 -1.31
N SER A 130 41.15 13.33 -0.31
CA SER A 130 41.01 12.80 1.05
C SER A 130 41.41 13.84 2.09
N SER A 131 40.68 13.88 3.19
CA SER A 131 41.01 14.67 4.39
C SER A 131 40.98 13.79 5.63
N LEU A 132 41.81 14.12 6.61
CA LEU A 132 41.88 13.42 7.89
C LEU A 132 41.35 14.30 9.01
N PHE A 133 40.63 13.68 9.95
CA PHE A 133 40.06 14.33 11.11
C PHE A 133 40.39 13.57 12.39
N THR A 134 40.50 14.28 13.51
CA THR A 134 40.64 13.69 14.84
C THR A 134 39.33 13.04 15.27
N LEU A 135 39.34 12.31 16.40
CA LEU A 135 38.12 11.75 16.98
C LEU A 135 37.08 12.84 17.34
N ASP A 136 37.54 14.06 17.63
CA ASP A 136 36.71 15.24 17.91
C ASP A 136 36.25 15.99 16.64
N ARG A 137 36.39 15.37 15.45
CA ARG A 137 35.97 15.92 14.15
C ARG A 137 36.71 17.20 13.71
N GLN A 138 37.88 17.48 14.27
CA GLN A 138 38.73 18.60 13.84
C GLN A 138 39.74 18.14 12.78
N PRO A 139 40.19 19.00 11.86
CA PRO A 139 41.25 18.64 10.91
C PRO A 139 42.48 18.07 11.63
N ALA A 140 42.97 16.91 11.19
CA ALA A 140 44.09 16.22 11.82
C ALA A 140 45.40 16.43 11.05
N ASN A 141 46.46 16.77 11.79
CA ASN A 141 47.83 16.70 11.32
C ASN A 141 48.46 15.42 11.84
N ILE A 142 48.63 14.42 10.98
CA ILE A 142 49.25 13.14 11.33
C ILE A 142 50.73 13.15 10.95
N ALA A 143 51.56 12.35 11.63
CA ALA A 143 52.96 12.24 11.25
C ALA A 143 53.08 11.77 9.80
N GLY A 144 53.83 12.51 8.96
CA GLY A 144 53.83 12.31 7.51
C GLY A 144 54.10 10.86 7.08
N PHE A 145 55.02 10.17 7.75
CA PHE A 145 55.34 8.76 7.44
C PHE A 145 54.17 7.79 7.69
N LEU A 146 53.30 8.05 8.68
CA LEU A 146 52.10 7.23 8.93
C LEU A 146 51.13 7.37 7.75
N TRP A 147 50.95 8.61 7.26
CA TRP A 147 50.03 8.86 6.15
C TRP A 147 50.54 8.31 4.84
N GLU A 148 51.82 8.56 4.51
CA GLU A 148 52.45 8.04 3.30
C GLU A 148 52.43 6.50 3.25
N PHE A 149 52.48 5.84 4.41
CA PHE A 149 52.26 4.40 4.50
C PHE A 149 50.79 4.00 4.25
N ALA A 150 49.83 4.67 4.89
CA ALA A 150 48.43 4.25 4.86
C ALA A 150 47.71 4.63 3.56
N LYS A 151 47.91 5.86 3.07
CA LYS A 151 47.21 6.46 1.93
C LYS A 151 47.14 5.55 0.68
N PRO A 152 48.26 5.04 0.11
CA PRO A 152 48.20 4.23 -1.10
C PRO A 152 47.42 2.92 -0.90
N ARG A 153 47.53 2.31 0.28
CA ARG A 153 46.86 1.05 0.62
C ARG A 153 45.37 1.23 0.85
N VAL A 154 44.99 2.32 1.52
CA VAL A 154 43.58 2.70 1.68
C VAL A 154 42.96 2.99 0.33
N TYR A 155 43.63 3.76 -0.53
CA TYR A 155 43.14 4.09 -1.86
C TYR A 155 42.99 2.85 -2.75
N GLU A 156 43.98 1.96 -2.73
CA GLU A 156 43.93 0.71 -3.47
C GLU A 156 42.78 -0.18 -3.00
N HIS A 157 42.62 -0.38 -1.69
CA HIS A 157 41.52 -1.16 -1.12
C HIS A 157 40.15 -0.63 -1.57
N LEU A 158 39.95 0.68 -1.47
CA LEU A 158 38.69 1.31 -1.85
C LEU A 158 38.42 1.27 -3.36
N SER A 159 39.47 1.36 -4.19
CA SER A 159 39.33 1.28 -5.65
C SER A 159 38.85 -0.10 -6.15
N ARG A 160 39.00 -1.13 -5.31
CA ARG A 160 38.54 -2.50 -5.58
C ARG A 160 37.08 -2.73 -5.20
N ILE A 161 36.47 -1.82 -4.45
CA ILE A 161 35.05 -1.91 -4.08
C ILE A 161 34.22 -1.77 -5.35
N ARG A 162 33.41 -2.79 -5.62
CA ARG A 162 32.49 -2.87 -6.76
C ARG A 162 31.13 -3.31 -6.26
N ILE A 163 30.08 -2.61 -6.68
CA ILE A 163 28.70 -2.99 -6.43
C ILE A 163 28.14 -3.55 -7.74
N ASN A 164 27.72 -4.81 -7.71
CA ASN A 164 27.14 -5.47 -8.87
C ASN A 164 25.64 -5.12 -8.98
N LEU A 165 25.26 -4.29 -9.95
CA LEU A 165 23.87 -3.90 -10.21
C LEU A 165 23.21 -4.78 -11.26
N ALA A 166 23.91 -5.78 -11.83
CA ALA A 166 23.31 -6.68 -12.81
C ALA A 166 22.12 -7.49 -12.23
N PRO A 167 22.15 -8.02 -10.98
CA PRO A 167 21.00 -8.74 -10.41
C PRO A 167 19.70 -7.92 -10.35
N PRO A 168 19.64 -6.71 -9.73
CA PRO A 168 18.40 -5.94 -9.68
C PRO A 168 17.91 -5.50 -11.08
N ILE A 169 18.83 -5.26 -12.04
CA ILE A 169 18.47 -4.95 -13.42
C ILE A 169 17.82 -6.15 -14.12
N ARG A 170 18.34 -7.38 -13.91
CA ARG A 170 17.72 -8.60 -14.46
C ARG A 170 16.34 -8.84 -13.85
N GLU A 171 16.19 -8.68 -12.54
CA GLU A 171 14.90 -8.80 -11.87
C GLU A 171 13.87 -7.79 -12.40
N MET A 172 14.28 -6.53 -12.59
CA MET A 172 13.45 -5.51 -13.23
C MET A 172 13.04 -5.95 -14.65
N ARG A 173 13.98 -6.41 -15.48
CA ARG A 173 13.69 -6.86 -16.84
C ARG A 173 12.66 -7.99 -16.87
N ASP A 174 12.86 -8.98 -16.02
CA ASP A 174 12.00 -10.14 -15.99
C ASP A 174 10.64 -9.85 -15.33
N PHE A 175 10.54 -8.80 -14.49
CA PHE A 175 9.26 -8.26 -14.00
C PHE A 175 8.51 -7.51 -15.10
N LEU A 176 9.21 -6.67 -15.86
CA LEU A 176 8.61 -5.86 -16.91
C LEU A 176 8.15 -6.70 -18.10
N ALA A 177 8.97 -7.65 -18.56
CA ALA A 177 8.70 -8.46 -19.76
C ALA A 177 7.27 -9.07 -19.85
N PRO A 178 6.69 -9.68 -18.78
CA PRO A 178 5.34 -10.23 -18.84
C PRO A 178 4.21 -9.20 -18.75
N LEU A 179 4.49 -7.91 -18.52
CA LEU A 179 3.48 -6.86 -18.41
C LEU A 179 3.01 -6.31 -19.75
N PHE A 180 3.68 -6.65 -20.86
CA PHE A 180 3.36 -6.06 -22.15
C PHE A 180 2.38 -6.97 -22.93
N HIS A 181 1.41 -6.33 -23.59
CA HIS A 181 0.44 -7.01 -24.45
C HIS A 181 1.13 -7.91 -25.49
N GLU A 182 0.47 -9.00 -25.92
CA GLU A 182 1.07 -9.99 -26.84
C GLU A 182 1.69 -9.35 -28.07
N GLU A 183 1.01 -8.35 -28.63
CA GLU A 183 1.37 -7.63 -29.85
C GLU A 183 2.62 -6.76 -29.67
N ALA A 184 2.86 -6.25 -28.46
CA ALA A 184 3.99 -5.39 -28.13
C ALA A 184 5.21 -6.19 -27.60
N ARG A 185 5.09 -7.50 -27.36
CA ARG A 185 6.14 -8.31 -26.74
C ARG A 185 7.47 -8.30 -27.49
N GLN A 186 7.46 -8.35 -28.83
CA GLN A 186 8.69 -8.40 -29.61
C GLN A 186 9.46 -7.07 -29.53
N ALA A 187 8.76 -5.96 -29.75
CA ALA A 187 9.31 -4.61 -29.62
C ALA A 187 9.83 -4.36 -28.20
N THR A 188 9.05 -4.75 -27.20
CA THR A 188 9.42 -4.68 -25.79
C THR A 188 10.66 -5.50 -25.48
N ARG A 189 10.75 -6.73 -25.99
CA ARG A 189 11.91 -7.57 -25.76
C ARG A 189 13.16 -6.94 -26.34
N ALA A 190 13.08 -6.37 -27.55
CA ALA A 190 14.17 -5.61 -28.14
C ALA A 190 14.53 -4.39 -27.27
N MET A 191 13.55 -3.64 -26.76
CA MET A 191 13.76 -2.53 -25.83
C MET A 191 14.47 -2.99 -24.54
N LEU A 192 14.01 -4.04 -23.89
CA LEU A 192 14.63 -4.59 -22.67
C LEU A 192 16.02 -5.20 -22.95
N ASP A 193 16.24 -5.74 -24.14
CA ASP A 193 17.56 -6.25 -24.58
C ASP A 193 18.53 -5.10 -24.89
N SER A 194 18.03 -3.93 -25.29
CA SER A 194 18.84 -2.72 -25.55
C SER A 194 19.31 -1.99 -24.28
N LEU A 195 18.82 -2.41 -23.09
CA LEU A 195 19.14 -1.78 -21.81
C LEU A 195 20.64 -1.70 -21.59
N ARG A 196 21.14 -0.48 -21.39
CA ARG A 196 22.55 -0.20 -21.17
C ARG A 196 22.75 0.90 -20.14
N GLY A 197 23.96 0.96 -19.57
CA GLY A 197 24.34 2.04 -18.68
C GLY A 197 24.42 3.40 -19.39
N GLY A 198 23.77 4.39 -18.81
CA GLY A 198 23.87 5.81 -19.15
C GLY A 198 24.79 6.58 -18.20
N THR A 199 24.43 7.82 -17.91
CA THR A 199 25.21 8.68 -17.02
C THR A 199 24.97 8.37 -15.54
N THR A 200 25.91 8.77 -14.69
CA THR A 200 25.77 8.69 -13.23
C THR A 200 25.79 10.08 -12.64
N THR A 201 24.78 10.39 -11.83
CA THR A 201 24.64 11.68 -11.15
C THR A 201 24.60 11.47 -9.64
N VAL A 202 25.25 12.36 -8.91
CA VAL A 202 25.12 12.43 -7.45
C VAL A 202 24.05 13.47 -7.15
N GLU A 203 22.99 13.05 -6.49
CA GLU A 203 21.89 13.90 -6.02
C GLU A 203 21.99 14.12 -4.51
N LYS A 204 21.07 14.90 -3.94
CA LYS A 204 21.09 15.20 -2.50
C LYS A 204 20.97 13.94 -1.64
N ASP A 205 20.17 12.98 -2.08
CA ASP A 205 19.78 11.81 -1.29
C ASP A 205 20.50 10.52 -1.72
N GLY A 206 21.31 10.55 -2.78
CA GLY A 206 22.04 9.37 -3.22
C GLY A 206 22.69 9.48 -4.60
N VAL A 207 23.02 8.33 -5.17
CA VAL A 207 23.54 8.20 -6.53
C VAL A 207 22.44 7.70 -7.45
N VAL A 208 22.23 8.38 -8.57
CA VAL A 208 21.34 7.92 -9.63
C VAL A 208 22.18 7.42 -10.79
N VAL A 209 21.99 6.15 -11.14
CA VAL A 209 22.53 5.54 -12.35
C VAL A 209 21.41 5.52 -13.38
N GLN A 210 21.61 6.18 -14.51
CA GLN A 210 20.65 6.09 -15.62
C GLN A 210 20.83 4.77 -16.37
N LEU A 211 19.73 4.07 -16.62
CA LEU A 211 19.67 2.97 -17.56
C LEU A 211 18.94 3.47 -18.81
N LEU A 212 19.57 3.34 -19.96
CA LEU A 212 19.00 3.77 -21.24
C LEU A 212 18.42 2.56 -21.96
N ALA A 213 17.20 2.69 -22.46
CA ALA A 213 16.56 1.74 -23.35
C ALA A 213 16.20 2.44 -24.66
N GLU A 214 16.30 1.72 -25.78
CA GLU A 214 15.83 2.17 -27.09
C GLU A 214 14.42 1.67 -27.32
N VAL A 215 13.54 2.58 -27.70
CA VAL A 215 12.13 2.31 -28.00
C VAL A 215 11.90 2.50 -29.48
N GLU A 216 11.32 1.47 -30.11
CA GLU A 216 10.65 1.59 -31.39
C GLU A 216 9.15 1.80 -31.09
N GLU A 217 8.55 2.89 -31.58
CA GLU A 217 7.13 3.22 -31.35
C GLU A 217 6.21 2.12 -31.90
N ILE A 218 5.65 1.27 -31.03
CA ILE A 218 4.76 0.19 -31.46
C ILE A 218 3.69 -0.12 -30.39
N PHE A 219 2.67 0.72 -30.29
CA PHE A 219 1.30 0.30 -29.96
C PHE A 219 0.34 1.43 -30.34
N GLU A 220 -0.51 1.19 -31.33
CA GLU A 220 -1.63 2.08 -31.61
C GLU A 220 -2.89 1.48 -30.98
N PRO A 221 -3.43 2.07 -29.90
CA PRO A 221 -4.63 1.58 -29.25
C PRO A 221 -5.87 1.61 -30.17
N GLU A 222 -5.85 2.38 -31.26
CA GLU A 222 -6.99 2.56 -32.19
C GLU A 222 -7.45 1.27 -32.89
N LYS A 223 -6.64 0.20 -32.91
CA LYS A 223 -7.09 -1.12 -33.41
C LYS A 223 -7.59 -2.08 -32.33
N SER A 224 -7.33 -1.77 -31.06
CA SER A 224 -7.72 -2.58 -29.88
C SER A 224 -8.91 -1.95 -29.12
N ALA A 225 -9.12 -0.64 -29.29
CA ALA A 225 -10.06 0.16 -28.50
C ALA A 225 -11.29 0.60 -29.29
N GLU A 226 -12.09 -0.35 -29.79
CA GLU A 226 -13.54 -0.16 -29.72
C GLU A 226 -14.02 -0.91 -28.48
N SER A 227 -14.20 -0.16 -27.38
CA SER A 227 -15.33 -0.25 -26.44
C SER A 227 -16.16 -1.55 -26.42
N ALA A 228 -15.52 -2.70 -26.32
CA ALA A 228 -16.21 -3.92 -25.95
C ALA A 228 -16.40 -3.84 -24.44
N LEU A 229 -17.65 -3.76 -23.98
CA LEU A 229 -18.00 -4.08 -22.60
C LEU A 229 -17.24 -5.35 -22.22
N LEU A 230 -16.52 -5.31 -21.10
CA LEU A 230 -15.76 -6.46 -20.65
C LEU A 230 -16.67 -7.67 -20.52
N SER A 231 -16.20 -8.81 -21.01
CA SER A 231 -16.89 -10.07 -20.80
C SER A 231 -16.98 -10.39 -19.30
N PRO A 232 -17.97 -11.19 -18.86
CA PRO A 232 -18.06 -11.60 -17.46
C PRO A 232 -16.80 -12.30 -16.93
N ASP A 233 -16.04 -12.98 -17.79
CA ASP A 233 -14.77 -13.61 -17.44
C ASP A 233 -13.66 -12.57 -17.23
N GLU A 234 -13.57 -11.55 -18.09
CA GLU A 234 -12.63 -10.44 -17.94
C GLU A 234 -12.92 -9.62 -16.68
N HIS A 235 -14.19 -9.38 -16.37
CA HIS A 235 -14.58 -8.75 -15.10
C HIS A 235 -14.11 -9.55 -13.89
N ARG A 236 -14.34 -10.88 -13.88
CA ARG A 236 -13.86 -11.75 -12.78
C ARG A 236 -12.35 -11.76 -12.66
N TRP A 237 -11.65 -11.76 -13.80
CA TRP A 237 -10.19 -11.70 -13.81
C TRP A 237 -9.68 -10.37 -13.26
N LEU A 238 -10.24 -9.22 -13.67
CA LEU A 238 -9.86 -7.91 -13.14
C LEU A 238 -10.10 -7.79 -11.62
N ILE A 239 -11.20 -8.37 -11.12
CA ILE A 239 -11.45 -8.41 -9.67
C ILE A 239 -10.35 -9.22 -8.97
N ARG A 240 -9.95 -10.39 -9.47
CA ARG A 240 -8.85 -11.18 -8.89
C ARG A 240 -7.50 -10.48 -8.97
N LEU A 241 -7.23 -9.80 -10.08
CA LEU A 241 -6.03 -9.00 -10.25
C LEU A 241 -5.99 -7.86 -9.23
N TRP A 242 -7.12 -7.16 -9.05
CA TRP A 242 -7.25 -6.12 -8.04
C TRP A 242 -7.11 -6.67 -6.61
N GLU A 243 -7.69 -7.83 -6.31
CA GLU A 243 -7.54 -8.51 -5.01
C GLU A 243 -6.07 -8.84 -4.73
N THR A 244 -5.33 -9.30 -5.75
CA THR A 244 -3.88 -9.54 -5.67
C THR A 244 -3.12 -8.24 -5.43
N TRP A 245 -3.51 -7.15 -6.11
CA TRP A 245 -2.93 -5.83 -5.89
C TRP A 245 -3.18 -5.32 -4.47
N ASP A 246 -4.41 -5.43 -3.96
CA ASP A 246 -4.71 -4.99 -2.61
C ASP A 246 -3.98 -5.83 -1.55
N ALA A 247 -3.82 -7.14 -1.77
CA ALA A 247 -2.97 -7.98 -0.92
C ALA A 247 -1.50 -7.52 -0.93
N LEU A 248 -0.95 -7.17 -2.11
CA LEU A 248 0.39 -6.56 -2.20
C LEU A 248 0.43 -5.22 -1.47
N LEU A 249 -0.59 -4.36 -1.63
CA LEU A 249 -0.66 -3.06 -0.97
C LEU A 249 -0.65 -3.20 0.56
N VAL A 250 -1.41 -4.16 1.10
CA VAL A 250 -1.36 -4.50 2.52
C VAL A 250 0.05 -4.95 2.92
N GLN A 251 0.68 -5.86 2.17
CA GLN A 251 2.05 -6.31 2.42
C GLN A 251 3.06 -5.14 2.40
N LEU A 252 2.89 -4.19 1.48
CA LEU A 252 3.72 -2.99 1.40
C LEU A 252 3.56 -2.14 2.66
N ILE A 253 2.32 -1.87 3.04
CA ILE A 253 1.99 -1.03 4.20
C ILE A 253 2.48 -1.67 5.50
N THR A 254 2.25 -2.97 5.71
CA THR A 254 2.68 -3.69 6.91
C THR A 254 4.20 -3.75 7.01
N THR A 255 4.90 -3.92 5.88
CA THR A 255 6.37 -3.85 5.82
C THR A 255 6.90 -2.47 6.23
N LEU A 256 6.17 -1.40 5.96
CA LEU A 256 6.54 -0.04 6.36
C LEU A 256 6.11 0.36 7.77
N ALA A 257 5.05 -0.25 8.28
CA ALA A 257 4.41 0.10 9.56
C ALA A 257 5.22 -0.37 10.79
N VAL A 258 6.55 -0.37 10.70
CA VAL A 258 7.45 -0.80 11.78
C VAL A 258 7.96 0.42 12.54
N ASP A 259 7.76 0.44 13.86
CA ASP A 259 8.07 1.59 14.72
C ASP A 259 9.57 1.93 14.76
N PRO A 260 9.95 3.22 14.79
CA PRO A 260 9.07 4.40 14.81
C PRO A 260 8.67 4.91 13.41
N LEU A 261 7.37 5.14 13.20
CA LEU A 261 6.82 5.78 12.00
C LEU A 261 6.47 7.25 12.32
N ARG A 262 6.77 8.20 11.41
CA ARG A 262 6.38 9.60 11.60
C ARG A 262 4.86 9.72 11.46
N PRO A 263 4.18 10.59 12.24
CA PRO A 263 2.72 10.76 12.15
C PRO A 263 2.24 11.04 10.72
N GLU A 264 2.93 11.91 9.98
CA GLU A 264 2.63 12.21 8.57
C GLU A 264 2.75 10.98 7.64
N ASP A 265 3.74 10.12 7.88
CA ASP A 265 3.92 8.90 7.10
C ASP A 265 2.81 7.89 7.41
N GLN A 266 2.50 7.71 8.71
CA GLN A 266 1.39 6.88 9.16
C GLN A 266 0.08 7.34 8.52
N GLU A 267 -0.16 8.65 8.50
CA GLU A 267 -1.33 9.18 7.85
C GLU A 267 -1.37 8.83 6.35
N ARG A 268 -0.25 9.05 5.66
CA ARG A 268 -0.18 8.80 4.23
C ARG A 268 -0.41 7.33 3.89
N LEU A 269 0.08 6.39 4.69
CA LEU A 269 -0.16 4.96 4.49
C LEU A 269 -1.65 4.60 4.58
N ILE A 270 -2.35 5.14 5.58
CA ILE A 270 -3.77 4.86 5.76
C ILE A 270 -4.59 5.49 4.62
N ASP A 271 -4.25 6.71 4.19
CA ASP A 271 -4.94 7.39 3.09
C ASP A 271 -4.83 6.59 1.80
N VAL A 272 -3.63 6.14 1.46
CA VAL A 272 -3.40 5.31 0.26
C VAL A 272 -4.20 4.01 0.32
N LEU A 273 -4.29 3.36 1.48
CA LEU A 273 -5.07 2.14 1.65
C LEU A 273 -6.57 2.39 1.42
N LEU A 274 -7.13 3.37 2.14
CA LEU A 274 -8.56 3.64 2.10
C LEU A 274 -8.98 4.20 0.73
N ASP A 275 -8.23 5.15 0.16
CA ASP A 275 -8.55 5.74 -1.14
C ASP A 275 -8.48 4.68 -2.26
N THR A 276 -7.49 3.79 -2.24
CA THR A 276 -7.39 2.68 -3.22
C THR A 276 -8.63 1.79 -3.17
N ARG A 277 -9.06 1.39 -1.96
CA ARG A 277 -10.20 0.50 -1.79
C ARG A 277 -11.54 1.15 -2.10
N HIS A 278 -11.74 2.39 -1.67
CA HIS A 278 -12.95 3.16 -2.00
C HIS A 278 -13.06 3.43 -3.49
N ALA A 279 -11.95 3.75 -4.16
CA ALA A 279 -11.95 3.93 -5.62
C ALA A 279 -12.37 2.65 -6.34
N PHE A 280 -11.91 1.46 -5.90
CA PHE A 280 -12.34 0.20 -6.50
C PHE A 280 -13.81 -0.09 -6.30
N VAL A 281 -14.34 0.08 -5.09
CA VAL A 281 -15.77 -0.12 -4.82
C VAL A 281 -16.61 0.83 -5.68
N ALA A 282 -16.24 2.10 -5.75
CA ALA A 282 -16.98 3.09 -6.55
C ALA A 282 -16.99 2.74 -8.05
N THR A 283 -15.85 2.28 -8.61
CA THR A 283 -15.76 1.86 -10.01
C THR A 283 -16.52 0.56 -10.28
N LEU A 284 -16.51 -0.39 -9.34
CA LEU A 284 -17.27 -1.63 -9.42
C LEU A 284 -18.78 -1.34 -9.47
N ASP A 285 -19.26 -0.38 -8.68
CA ASP A 285 -20.67 0.02 -8.63
C ASP A 285 -21.17 0.71 -9.89
N GLN A 286 -20.27 1.36 -10.63
CA GLN A 286 -20.58 2.04 -11.90
C GLN A 286 -20.46 1.10 -13.11
N GLU A 287 -19.97 -0.13 -12.92
CA GLU A 287 -19.61 -1.07 -14.00
C GLU A 287 -18.59 -0.48 -14.99
N GLU A 288 -17.76 0.47 -14.53
CA GLU A 288 -16.77 1.22 -15.33
C GLU A 288 -15.34 0.65 -15.16
N LEU A 289 -15.20 -0.62 -14.80
CA LEU A 289 -13.90 -1.26 -14.64
C LEU A 289 -13.19 -1.34 -16.00
N GLY A 290 -12.25 -0.44 -16.26
CA GLY A 290 -11.34 -0.53 -17.41
C GLY A 290 -10.21 -1.54 -17.18
N ARG A 291 -9.66 -2.10 -18.27
CA ARG A 291 -8.49 -3.01 -18.20
C ARG A 291 -7.29 -2.37 -17.49
N ASP A 292 -7.15 -1.07 -17.65
CA ASP A 292 -6.07 -0.26 -17.09
C ASP A 292 -6.24 0.11 -15.61
N PHE A 293 -7.39 -0.19 -15.01
CA PHE A 293 -7.74 0.30 -13.67
C PHE A 293 -6.69 -0.05 -12.60
N VAL A 294 -6.23 -1.31 -12.58
CA VAL A 294 -5.23 -1.77 -11.59
C VAL A 294 -3.88 -1.10 -11.82
N ARG A 295 -3.48 -0.89 -13.08
CA ARG A 295 -2.24 -0.17 -13.43
C ARG A 295 -2.27 1.26 -12.90
N GLU A 296 -3.35 1.98 -13.17
CA GLU A 296 -3.49 3.38 -12.73
C GLU A 296 -3.51 3.50 -11.21
N GLN A 297 -4.19 2.57 -10.52
CA GLN A 297 -4.18 2.51 -9.05
C GLN A 297 -2.77 2.24 -8.51
N PHE A 298 -2.06 1.26 -9.08
CA PHE A 298 -0.69 0.94 -8.67
C PHE A 298 0.21 2.16 -8.80
N VAL A 299 0.22 2.82 -9.96
CA VAL A 299 1.11 3.97 -10.22
C VAL A 299 0.79 5.14 -9.28
N ARG A 300 -0.50 5.40 -9.04
CA ARG A 300 -0.95 6.43 -8.10
C ARG A 300 -0.50 6.13 -6.67
N ALA A 301 -0.75 4.93 -6.18
CA ALA A 301 -0.36 4.50 -4.84
C ALA A 301 1.17 4.49 -4.69
N TRP A 302 1.90 3.96 -5.67
CA TRP A 302 3.36 3.90 -5.64
C TRP A 302 4.00 5.27 -5.57
N ARG A 303 3.49 6.27 -6.30
CA ARG A 303 3.97 7.65 -6.21
C ARG A 303 3.95 8.20 -4.78
N ASP A 304 2.96 7.79 -4.00
CA ASP A 304 2.76 8.25 -2.62
C ASP A 304 3.56 7.41 -1.61
N LEU A 305 3.70 6.12 -1.87
CA LEU A 305 4.41 5.18 -1.02
C LEU A 305 5.93 5.25 -1.20
N ALA A 306 6.43 5.44 -2.42
CA ALA A 306 7.85 5.35 -2.74
C ALA A 306 8.75 6.26 -1.89
N PRO A 307 8.40 7.53 -1.60
CA PRO A 307 9.19 8.38 -0.71
C PRO A 307 9.25 7.85 0.74
N ILE A 308 8.16 7.28 1.24
CA ILE A 308 8.10 6.69 2.59
C ILE A 308 8.95 5.42 2.63
N PHE A 309 8.80 4.57 1.62
CA PHE A 309 9.56 3.35 1.43
C PHE A 309 11.07 3.59 1.45
N ARG A 310 11.56 4.56 0.66
CA ARG A 310 12.99 4.91 0.65
C ARG A 310 13.47 5.38 2.02
N ARG A 311 12.69 6.20 2.74
CA ARG A 311 13.08 6.65 4.09
C ARG A 311 13.14 5.52 5.11
N GLN A 312 12.15 4.62 5.11
CA GLN A 312 11.96 3.59 6.13
C GLN A 312 12.82 2.35 5.90
N LEU A 313 12.79 1.76 4.70
CA LEU A 313 13.54 0.54 4.43
C LEU A 313 15.04 0.75 4.47
N TYR A 314 15.52 1.93 4.07
CA TYR A 314 16.94 2.25 4.16
C TYR A 314 17.39 2.66 5.56
N ALA A 315 16.47 2.87 6.51
CA ALA A 315 16.84 3.15 7.90
C ALA A 315 17.39 1.92 8.64
N ARG A 316 17.22 0.71 8.10
CA ARG A 316 17.66 -0.54 8.75
C ARG A 316 18.57 -1.34 7.82
N PRO A 317 19.70 -1.87 8.33
CA PRO A 317 20.44 -2.92 7.63
C PRO A 317 19.51 -4.10 7.36
N SER A 318 19.54 -4.61 6.13
CA SER A 318 18.73 -5.74 5.70
C SER A 318 19.55 -6.63 4.78
N ASP A 319 19.50 -7.94 5.05
CA ASP A 319 20.10 -8.96 4.21
C ASP A 319 19.50 -8.98 2.79
N ASN A 320 18.31 -8.37 2.61
CA ASN A 320 17.63 -8.23 1.32
C ASN A 320 17.88 -6.86 0.63
N SER A 321 19.00 -6.19 0.89
CA SER A 321 19.31 -4.86 0.32
C SER A 321 19.24 -4.83 -1.22
N LEU A 322 19.69 -5.90 -1.90
CA LEU A 322 19.59 -6.01 -3.36
C LEU A 322 18.16 -6.26 -3.85
N GLY A 323 17.35 -7.02 -3.10
CA GLY A 323 15.94 -7.24 -3.42
C GLY A 323 15.13 -5.96 -3.31
N TYR A 324 15.39 -5.13 -2.29
CA TYR A 324 14.81 -3.79 -2.22
C TYR A 324 15.18 -2.94 -3.43
N LEU A 325 16.45 -2.91 -3.80
CA LEU A 325 16.87 -2.17 -5.00
C LEU A 325 16.16 -2.67 -6.26
N ALA A 326 16.01 -4.00 -6.42
CA ALA A 326 15.27 -4.59 -7.53
C ALA A 326 13.80 -4.14 -7.53
N PHE A 327 13.13 -4.21 -6.37
CA PHE A 327 11.75 -3.79 -6.19
C PHE A 327 11.53 -2.31 -6.55
N PHE A 328 12.38 -1.40 -6.03
CA PHE A 328 12.30 0.02 -6.36
C PHE A 328 12.53 0.26 -7.85
N THR A 329 13.56 -0.37 -8.42
CA THR A 329 13.90 -0.21 -9.84
C THR A 329 12.73 -0.68 -10.73
N ALA A 330 12.12 -1.83 -10.41
CA ALA A 330 10.95 -2.37 -11.10
C ALA A 330 9.71 -1.47 -11.00
N ALA A 331 9.35 -1.05 -9.79
CA ALA A 331 8.18 -0.21 -9.56
C ALA A 331 8.35 1.20 -10.16
N ASP A 332 9.55 1.80 -10.03
CA ASP A 332 9.85 3.10 -10.65
C ASP A 332 9.82 3.00 -12.19
N ALA A 333 10.41 1.95 -12.76
CA ALA A 333 10.38 1.74 -14.21
C ALA A 333 8.95 1.67 -14.74
N LEU A 334 8.05 0.95 -14.04
CA LEU A 334 6.63 0.92 -14.40
C LEU A 334 6.01 2.33 -14.43
N THR A 335 6.31 3.19 -13.45
CA THR A 335 5.81 4.59 -13.49
C THR A 335 6.41 5.45 -14.59
N VAL A 336 7.63 5.15 -15.04
CA VAL A 336 8.27 5.85 -16.15
C VAL A 336 7.61 5.46 -17.46
N PHE A 337 7.39 4.16 -17.68
CA PHE A 337 6.72 3.68 -18.89
C PHE A 337 5.25 4.12 -18.95
N ASP A 338 4.56 4.14 -17.81
CA ASP A 338 3.17 4.64 -17.70
C ASP A 338 3.01 6.06 -18.26
N ARG A 339 3.99 6.94 -18.01
CA ARG A 339 3.98 8.33 -18.50
C ARG A 339 4.20 8.45 -20.00
N MET A 340 4.79 7.44 -20.63
CA MET A 340 5.04 7.44 -22.07
C MET A 340 3.80 7.05 -22.88
N GLY A 341 2.69 6.74 -22.18
CA GLY A 341 1.37 6.60 -22.74
C GLY A 341 0.99 5.16 -23.07
N PRO A 342 -0.23 4.97 -23.61
CA PRO A 342 -0.75 3.65 -23.98
C PRO A 342 0.09 2.97 -25.08
N THR A 343 1.01 3.68 -25.74
CA THR A 343 1.91 3.24 -26.81
C THR A 343 2.79 2.02 -26.47
N PHE A 344 2.76 1.53 -25.23
CA PHE A 344 3.46 0.32 -24.82
C PHE A 344 2.53 -0.86 -24.47
N GLY A 345 1.22 -0.66 -24.42
CA GLY A 345 0.26 -1.72 -24.07
C GLY A 345 0.60 -2.42 -22.76
N ILE A 346 0.94 -1.66 -21.71
CA ILE A 346 1.35 -2.21 -20.42
C ILE A 346 0.11 -2.56 -19.60
N GLU A 347 0.03 -3.82 -19.19
CA GLU A 347 -0.98 -4.38 -18.32
C GLU A 347 -0.31 -5.03 -17.09
N ILE A 348 -0.82 -4.73 -15.90
CA ILE A 348 -0.34 -5.41 -14.69
C ILE A 348 -0.90 -6.84 -14.69
N SER A 349 -0.05 -7.83 -14.40
CA SER A 349 -0.44 -9.22 -14.22
C SER A 349 -0.30 -9.69 -12.77
N GLU A 350 -1.08 -10.70 -12.38
CA GLU A 350 -0.99 -11.33 -11.05
C GLU A 350 0.44 -11.84 -10.77
N GLN A 351 1.09 -12.45 -11.76
CA GLN A 351 2.47 -12.91 -11.66
C GLN A 351 3.46 -11.76 -11.45
N GLY A 352 3.25 -10.62 -12.10
CA GLY A 352 4.05 -9.42 -11.89
C GLY A 352 3.97 -8.93 -10.44
N LEU A 353 2.76 -8.88 -9.87
CA LEU A 353 2.53 -8.47 -8.48
C LEU A 353 3.18 -9.43 -7.47
N LEU A 354 3.06 -10.74 -7.70
CA LEU A 354 3.75 -11.76 -6.89
C LEU A 354 5.27 -11.61 -6.96
N ARG A 355 5.82 -11.30 -8.14
CA ARG A 355 7.26 -11.08 -8.29
C ARG A 355 7.74 -9.85 -7.53
N LEU A 356 6.97 -8.75 -7.55
CA LEU A 356 7.27 -7.58 -6.72
C LEU A 356 7.28 -7.92 -5.23
N ALA A 357 6.32 -8.72 -4.76
CA ALA A 357 6.29 -9.20 -3.38
C ALA A 357 7.55 -10.00 -3.04
N THR A 358 7.97 -10.91 -3.93
CA THR A 358 9.19 -11.73 -3.75
C THR A 358 10.46 -10.89 -3.72
N MET A 359 10.58 -9.85 -4.57
CA MET A 359 11.72 -8.92 -4.50
C MET A 359 11.77 -8.18 -3.16
N LEU A 360 10.60 -7.75 -2.66
CA LEU A 360 10.49 -7.03 -1.40
C LEU A 360 10.87 -7.91 -0.19
N THR A 361 10.39 -9.14 -0.12
CA THR A 361 10.60 -10.01 1.05
C THR A 361 11.87 -10.86 0.95
N GLY A 362 12.43 -11.02 -0.26
CA GLY A 362 13.59 -11.86 -0.54
C GLY A 362 13.26 -13.36 -0.64
N LYS A 363 11.98 -13.73 -0.64
CA LYS A 363 11.50 -15.12 -0.70
C LYS A 363 10.16 -15.23 -1.41
N ASP A 364 9.83 -16.41 -1.90
CA ASP A 364 8.53 -16.64 -2.54
C ASP A 364 7.40 -16.25 -1.58
N THR A 365 6.57 -15.31 -2.03
CA THR A 365 5.57 -14.64 -1.18
C THR A 365 4.20 -14.75 -1.83
N PRO A 366 3.36 -15.69 -1.39
CA PRO A 366 1.98 -15.73 -1.85
C PRO A 366 1.24 -14.48 -1.37
N LEU A 367 0.29 -14.02 -2.18
CA LEU A 367 -0.57 -12.88 -1.87
C LEU A 367 -2.03 -13.33 -1.74
N PRO A 368 -2.37 -14.16 -0.74
CA PRO A 368 -3.75 -14.59 -0.55
C PRO A 368 -4.63 -13.40 -0.17
N TYR A 369 -5.85 -13.38 -0.72
CA TYR A 369 -6.85 -12.38 -0.34
C TYR A 369 -7.52 -12.75 1.00
N GLY A 370 -6.74 -12.64 2.07
CA GLY A 370 -7.12 -12.99 3.44
C GLY A 370 -8.26 -12.13 4.00
N ARG A 371 -9.15 -12.75 4.79
CA ARG A 371 -10.34 -12.09 5.41
C ARG A 371 -10.21 -11.93 6.92
N GLU A 372 -9.22 -12.58 7.50
CA GLU A 372 -8.80 -12.51 8.88
C GLU A 372 -8.36 -11.09 9.28
N VAL A 373 -8.51 -10.79 10.57
CA VAL A 373 -8.10 -9.51 11.14
C VAL A 373 -6.57 -9.45 11.23
N ASP A 374 -5.98 -8.39 10.69
CA ASP A 374 -4.57 -8.06 10.76
C ASP A 374 -4.33 -7.03 11.88
N GLU A 375 -3.60 -7.45 12.92
CA GLU A 375 -3.29 -6.60 14.08
C GLU A 375 -2.41 -5.40 13.71
N GLN A 376 -1.52 -5.53 12.72
CA GLN A 376 -0.66 -4.43 12.28
C GLN A 376 -1.47 -3.37 11.55
N LEU A 377 -2.44 -3.76 10.71
CA LEU A 377 -3.38 -2.82 10.09
C LEU A 377 -4.21 -2.09 11.15
N ARG A 378 -4.77 -2.80 12.14
CA ARG A 378 -5.53 -2.14 13.22
C ARG A 378 -4.67 -1.16 14.01
N LYS A 379 -3.43 -1.54 14.34
CA LYS A 379 -2.47 -0.66 15.02
C LYS A 379 -2.14 0.57 14.17
N LEU A 380 -1.90 0.40 12.86
CA LEU A 380 -1.64 1.50 11.93
C LEU A 380 -2.81 2.50 11.93
N LEU A 381 -4.05 2.02 11.86
CA LEU A 381 -5.24 2.88 11.90
C LEU A 381 -5.59 3.40 13.30
N GLN A 382 -4.83 3.03 14.34
CA GLN A 382 -5.10 3.37 15.74
C GLN A 382 -6.50 2.92 16.20
N LEU A 383 -6.96 1.79 15.65
CA LEU A 383 -8.20 1.16 16.05
C LEU A 383 -7.97 0.37 17.35
N PRO A 384 -8.91 0.40 18.31
CA PRO A 384 -8.76 -0.32 19.57
C PRO A 384 -8.70 -1.85 19.33
N MET A 385 -8.02 -2.60 20.19
CA MET A 385 -7.97 -4.07 20.04
C MET A 385 -9.36 -4.68 20.27
N LEU A 386 -9.82 -5.49 19.34
CA LEU A 386 -11.05 -6.26 19.49
C LEU A 386 -10.77 -7.45 20.41
N LYS A 387 -11.58 -7.62 21.47
CA LYS A 387 -11.51 -8.81 22.31
C LYS A 387 -12.43 -9.90 21.74
N GLY A 388 -11.88 -11.11 21.53
CA GLY A 388 -12.64 -12.35 21.34
C GLY A 388 -12.68 -12.89 19.91
N GLY A 389 -12.56 -14.23 19.79
CA GLY A 389 -12.86 -14.99 18.58
C GLY A 389 -14.35 -14.94 18.21
N SER A 390 -14.72 -15.42 17.03
CA SER A 390 -16.12 -15.56 16.63
C SER A 390 -16.68 -16.89 17.14
N ASP A 391 -17.75 -16.84 17.94
CA ASP A 391 -18.52 -18.04 18.33
C ASP A 391 -19.62 -18.38 17.29
N VAL A 392 -19.61 -17.71 16.13
CA VAL A 392 -20.56 -17.91 15.02
C VAL A 392 -19.99 -18.94 14.04
N ASP A 393 -20.83 -19.89 13.62
CA ASP A 393 -20.50 -20.93 12.64
C ASP A 393 -20.06 -20.34 11.29
N ASP A 394 -19.05 -20.96 10.67
CA ASP A 394 -18.36 -20.47 9.47
C ASP A 394 -19.25 -20.50 8.23
N ASP A 395 -20.21 -21.42 8.19
CA ASP A 395 -21.10 -21.66 7.04
C ASP A 395 -22.47 -20.95 7.16
N LEU A 396 -22.69 -20.15 8.23
CA LEU A 396 -23.97 -19.50 8.47
C LEU A 396 -24.25 -18.37 7.46
N GLN A 397 -25.17 -18.62 6.52
CA GLN A 397 -25.68 -17.62 5.55
C GLN A 397 -27.13 -17.23 5.80
N GLU A 398 -27.94 -18.16 6.31
CA GLU A 398 -29.37 -17.99 6.54
C GLU A 398 -29.78 -18.77 7.79
N ILE A 399 -30.79 -18.27 8.50
CA ILE A 399 -31.44 -18.95 9.63
C ILE A 399 -32.88 -19.23 9.23
N ASP A 400 -33.30 -20.49 9.28
CA ASP A 400 -34.68 -20.87 9.03
C ASP A 400 -35.59 -20.30 10.14
N LEU A 401 -36.65 -19.58 9.75
CA LEU A 401 -37.59 -19.05 10.71
C LEU A 401 -38.53 -20.15 11.20
N PRO A 402 -38.86 -20.17 12.51
CA PRO A 402 -39.80 -21.15 13.04
C PRO A 402 -41.14 -21.03 12.33
N PRO A 403 -41.83 -22.15 12.02
CA PRO A 403 -43.13 -22.13 11.37
C PRO A 403 -44.11 -21.32 12.22
N ILE A 404 -44.88 -20.45 11.57
CA ILE A 404 -45.99 -19.74 12.20
C ILE A 404 -46.94 -20.81 12.73
N LYS A 405 -47.07 -20.93 14.05
CA LYS A 405 -48.08 -21.80 14.65
C LYS A 405 -49.43 -21.17 14.33
N GLU A 406 -50.13 -21.71 13.33
CA GLU A 406 -51.58 -21.53 13.26
C GLU A 406 -52.14 -22.14 14.55
N GLU A 407 -52.70 -21.31 15.42
CA GLU A 407 -53.44 -21.79 16.57
C GLU A 407 -54.68 -22.52 16.04
N ASP A 408 -54.58 -23.85 15.95
CA ASP A 408 -55.73 -24.74 15.79
C ASP A 408 -56.64 -24.56 17.01
N LEU A 409 -57.56 -23.59 16.92
CA LEU A 409 -58.64 -23.35 17.88
C LEU A 409 -59.70 -24.45 17.72
N GLY A 410 -59.32 -25.68 18.03
CA GLY A 410 -60.23 -26.80 18.24
C GLY A 410 -60.92 -26.68 19.62
N PRO A 411 -62.26 -26.84 19.73
CA PRO A 411 -63.01 -26.69 20.98
C PRO A 411 -62.61 -27.64 22.13
N PHE A 412 -61.74 -28.62 21.87
CA PHE A 412 -61.36 -29.68 22.81
C PHE A 412 -59.97 -29.50 23.45
N SER A 413 -59.16 -28.50 23.06
CA SER A 413 -57.80 -28.31 23.60
C SER A 413 -57.76 -27.71 25.02
N GLN A 414 -58.85 -27.10 25.49
CA GLN A 414 -58.90 -26.44 26.80
C GLN A 414 -59.03 -27.40 27.98
N VAL A 415 -59.50 -28.64 27.76
CA VAL A 415 -59.74 -29.61 28.84
C VAL A 415 -58.47 -30.43 29.18
N SER A 416 -57.54 -30.60 28.23
CA SER A 416 -56.28 -31.33 28.45
C SER A 416 -55.23 -30.51 29.20
N ASN A 417 -55.24 -29.18 29.08
CA ASN A 417 -54.28 -28.28 29.73
C ASN A 417 -54.50 -28.10 31.24
N PHE A 418 -55.60 -28.61 31.80
CA PHE A 418 -55.88 -28.55 33.23
C PHE A 418 -55.28 -29.72 34.02
N PHE A 419 -54.99 -30.85 33.37
CA PHE A 419 -54.52 -32.08 34.03
C PHE A 419 -53.05 -32.42 33.77
N PHE A 420 -52.42 -31.80 32.78
CA PHE A 420 -50.99 -31.98 32.50
C PHE A 420 -50.40 -30.62 32.11
N THR A 421 -49.58 -30.03 32.97
CA THR A 421 -48.67 -28.96 32.57
C THR A 421 -47.48 -29.64 31.89
N PRO A 422 -47.31 -29.54 30.56
CA PRO A 422 -46.09 -30.04 29.94
C PRO A 422 -44.98 -29.10 30.42
N ALA A 423 -44.06 -29.61 31.24
CA ALA A 423 -42.80 -28.95 31.47
C ALA A 423 -41.99 -29.06 30.16
N TYR A 424 -42.24 -28.14 29.23
CA TYR A 424 -41.28 -27.90 28.17
C TYR A 424 -40.03 -27.35 28.85
N ALA A 425 -39.00 -28.19 28.96
CA ALA A 425 -37.65 -27.66 29.06
C ALA A 425 -37.49 -26.72 27.88
N ALA A 426 -37.29 -25.42 28.16
CA ALA A 426 -37.03 -24.45 27.13
C ALA A 426 -35.69 -24.83 26.47
N GLU A 427 -35.76 -25.64 25.40
CA GLU A 427 -34.69 -25.67 24.42
C GLU A 427 -34.55 -24.24 23.92
N VAL A 428 -33.46 -23.58 24.35
CA VAL A 428 -33.08 -22.27 23.85
C VAL A 428 -33.04 -22.41 22.34
N GLN A 429 -33.92 -21.68 21.64
CA GLN A 429 -33.93 -21.71 20.18
C GLN A 429 -32.52 -21.32 19.71
N PRO A 430 -31.90 -22.13 18.82
CA PRO A 430 -30.64 -21.75 18.19
C PRO A 430 -30.75 -20.33 17.65
N HIS A 431 -29.75 -19.50 17.90
CA HIS A 431 -29.69 -18.12 17.43
C HIS A 431 -30.80 -17.18 17.95
N SER A 432 -31.43 -17.47 19.09
CA SER A 432 -32.42 -16.60 19.74
C SER A 432 -31.99 -15.12 19.84
N GLU A 433 -30.73 -14.86 20.21
CA GLU A 433 -30.16 -13.51 20.27
C GLU A 433 -30.14 -12.79 18.91
N ILE A 434 -30.02 -13.53 17.80
CA ILE A 434 -30.06 -12.99 16.43
C ILE A 434 -31.51 -12.71 16.02
N LEU A 435 -32.43 -13.63 16.34
CA LEU A 435 -33.85 -13.52 16.02
C LEU A 435 -34.53 -12.31 16.68
N GLU A 436 -34.03 -11.82 17.82
CA GLU A 436 -34.51 -10.59 18.47
C GLU A 436 -34.37 -9.32 17.62
N TRP A 437 -33.47 -9.34 16.63
CA TRP A 437 -33.20 -8.21 15.72
C TRP A 437 -33.94 -8.32 14.39
N ARG A 438 -34.84 -9.30 14.26
CA ARG A 438 -35.86 -9.36 13.21
C ARG A 438 -36.77 -8.13 13.30
N VAL A 439 -37.08 -7.52 12.16
CA VAL A 439 -38.02 -6.39 12.13
C VAL A 439 -39.43 -6.93 12.43
N PRO A 440 -40.10 -6.48 13.51
CA PRO A 440 -41.45 -6.94 13.83
C PRO A 440 -42.49 -6.25 12.93
N ALA A 441 -43.58 -6.96 12.61
CA ALA A 441 -44.68 -6.38 11.85
C ALA A 441 -45.42 -5.26 12.61
N ASP A 442 -45.62 -5.43 13.92
CA ASP A 442 -46.54 -4.57 14.69
C ASP A 442 -45.84 -3.54 15.59
N ASP A 443 -44.62 -3.81 16.07
CA ASP A 443 -43.90 -2.96 17.04
C ASP A 443 -42.63 -2.32 16.45
N LEU A 444 -42.81 -1.49 15.41
CA LEU A 444 -41.69 -0.76 14.80
C LEU A 444 -41.05 0.25 15.77
N THR A 445 -41.84 0.84 16.67
CA THR A 445 -41.33 1.84 17.63
C THR A 445 -40.39 1.19 18.64
N GLY A 446 -40.81 0.07 19.25
CA GLY A 446 -39.97 -0.68 20.18
C GLY A 446 -38.75 -1.29 19.50
N TYR A 447 -38.86 -1.73 18.24
CA TYR A 447 -37.71 -2.16 17.45
C TYR A 447 -36.65 -1.05 17.30
N VAL A 448 -37.07 0.13 16.84
CA VAL A 448 -36.17 1.28 16.66
C VAL A 448 -35.53 1.71 17.98
N GLU A 449 -36.27 1.67 19.09
CA GLU A 449 -35.72 1.98 20.41
C GLU A 449 -34.60 0.99 20.83
N ARG A 450 -34.80 -0.32 20.60
CA ARG A 450 -33.76 -1.34 20.86
C ARG A 450 -32.52 -1.12 20.02
N VAL A 451 -32.68 -0.87 18.70
CA VAL A 451 -31.53 -0.62 17.81
C VAL A 451 -30.81 0.67 18.20
N ARG A 452 -31.54 1.72 18.56
CA ARG A 452 -30.94 2.97 19.04
C ARG A 452 -30.15 2.77 20.33
N THR A 453 -30.61 1.93 21.25
CA THR A 453 -29.85 1.58 22.45
C THR A 453 -28.50 0.97 22.08
N VAL A 454 -28.47 0.06 21.10
CA VAL A 454 -27.21 -0.52 20.58
C VAL A 454 -26.29 0.56 20.00
N LEU A 455 -26.82 1.50 19.23
CA LEU A 455 -26.05 2.60 18.64
C LEU A 455 -25.54 3.59 19.69
N ASP A 456 -26.34 3.88 20.71
CA ASP A 456 -25.97 4.75 21.83
C ASP A 456 -24.87 4.10 22.69
N ASP A 457 -24.96 2.78 22.94
CA ASP A 457 -23.91 2.02 23.63
C ASP A 457 -22.61 1.99 22.82
N ALA A 458 -22.70 1.71 21.51
CA ALA A 458 -21.55 1.65 20.62
C ALA A 458 -20.84 3.01 20.50
N SER A 459 -21.60 4.08 20.29
CA SER A 459 -21.05 5.45 20.21
C SER A 459 -20.45 5.89 21.54
N SER A 460 -21.08 5.56 22.68
CA SER A 460 -20.53 5.84 24.01
C SER A 460 -19.24 5.08 24.28
N ALA A 461 -19.13 3.82 23.82
CA ALA A 461 -17.91 3.03 23.94
C ALA A 461 -16.73 3.64 23.15
N VAL A 462 -17.00 4.23 21.97
CA VAL A 462 -15.99 4.96 21.20
C VAL A 462 -15.60 6.27 21.89
N LEU A 463 -16.57 7.07 22.32
CA LEU A 463 -16.35 8.33 23.04
C LEU A 463 -15.57 8.16 24.35
N ALA A 464 -15.78 7.05 25.06
CA ALA A 464 -15.05 6.76 26.30
C ALA A 464 -13.57 6.43 26.08
N ARG A 465 -13.19 5.98 24.88
CA ARG A 465 -11.82 5.55 24.54
C ARG A 465 -11.04 6.61 23.78
N GLN A 466 -11.73 7.39 22.95
CA GLN A 466 -11.13 8.31 22.00
C GLN A 466 -11.23 9.76 22.47
N GLN A 467 -10.21 10.57 22.16
CA GLN A 467 -10.14 11.98 22.58
C GLN A 467 -10.94 12.89 21.65
N LEU A 468 -12.26 12.72 21.58
CA LEU A 468 -13.15 13.69 20.93
C LEU A 468 -13.48 14.83 21.91
N PRO A 469 -13.46 16.10 21.48
CA PRO A 469 -13.89 17.21 22.33
C PRO A 469 -15.32 17.05 22.84
N ASP A 470 -15.57 17.28 24.13
CA ASP A 470 -16.88 17.10 24.80
C ASP A 470 -18.03 17.79 24.06
N GLN A 471 -17.77 18.97 23.50
CA GLN A 471 -18.75 19.73 22.71
C GLN A 471 -19.27 18.97 21.47
N LEU A 472 -18.53 17.98 20.97
CA LEU A 472 -18.91 17.16 19.81
C LEU A 472 -19.63 15.87 20.19
N HIS A 473 -19.64 15.46 21.47
CA HIS A 473 -20.20 14.17 21.87
C HIS A 473 -21.68 14.03 21.50
N GLY A 474 -22.49 15.04 21.86
CA GLY A 474 -23.92 15.01 21.61
C GLY A 474 -24.30 15.06 20.12
N ILE A 475 -23.50 15.75 19.28
CA ILE A 475 -23.75 15.77 17.83
C ILE A 475 -23.24 14.50 17.15
N TYR A 476 -22.15 13.90 17.66
CA TYR A 476 -21.62 12.63 17.18
C TYR A 476 -22.63 11.48 17.39
N GLN A 477 -23.24 11.37 18.58
CA GLN A 477 -24.27 10.37 18.85
C GLN A 477 -25.47 10.50 17.89
N LYS A 478 -25.97 11.73 17.69
CA LYS A 478 -27.06 11.99 16.73
C LYS A 478 -26.66 11.64 15.30
N MET A 479 -25.42 11.96 14.92
CA MET A 479 -24.87 11.63 13.60
C MET A 479 -24.86 10.11 13.37
N VAL A 480 -24.40 9.31 14.35
CA VAL A 480 -24.38 7.84 14.26
C VAL A 480 -25.80 7.28 14.08
N VAL A 481 -26.78 7.76 14.84
CA VAL A 481 -28.17 7.31 14.69
C VAL A 481 -28.73 7.69 13.31
N ALA A 482 -28.42 8.90 12.82
CA ALA A 482 -28.82 9.34 11.49
C ALA A 482 -28.14 8.53 10.38
N MET A 483 -26.88 8.12 10.56
CA MET A 483 -26.15 7.22 9.66
C MET A 483 -26.84 5.86 9.59
N ALA A 484 -27.11 5.20 10.72
CA ALA A 484 -27.80 3.91 10.73
C ALA A 484 -29.18 3.97 10.06
N TRP A 485 -29.92 5.07 10.25
CA TRP A 485 -31.17 5.29 9.55
C TRP A 485 -30.95 5.40 8.03
N GLN A 486 -30.01 6.25 7.61
CA GLN A 486 -29.72 6.49 6.21
C GLN A 486 -29.20 5.24 5.48
N GLU A 487 -28.36 4.45 6.14
CA GLU A 487 -27.66 3.31 5.56
C GLU A 487 -28.54 2.05 5.51
N SER A 488 -29.29 1.73 6.57
CA SER A 488 -30.00 0.45 6.67
C SER A 488 -31.48 0.55 7.03
N CYS A 489 -31.97 1.76 7.32
CA CYS A 489 -33.23 1.93 8.04
C CYS A 489 -33.27 1.13 9.35
N PHE A 490 -32.16 1.15 10.08
CA PHE A 490 -31.95 0.41 11.35
C PHE A 490 -31.94 -1.13 11.22
N ARG A 491 -31.92 -1.68 10.01
CA ARG A 491 -31.94 -3.14 9.81
C ARG A 491 -30.54 -3.73 9.86
N GLN A 492 -30.36 -4.72 10.74
CA GLN A 492 -29.23 -5.65 10.62
C GLN A 492 -29.57 -6.83 9.69
N PHE A 493 -30.85 -7.26 9.69
CA PHE A 493 -31.32 -8.47 9.02
C PHE A 493 -32.54 -8.19 8.14
N ILE A 494 -32.76 -9.06 7.17
CA ILE A 494 -33.92 -9.07 6.29
C ILE A 494 -34.47 -10.50 6.16
N GLU A 495 -35.76 -10.61 5.86
CA GLU A 495 -36.41 -11.89 5.63
C GLU A 495 -36.55 -12.17 4.14
N ARG A 496 -36.18 -13.37 3.71
CA ARG A 496 -36.35 -13.85 2.34
C ARG A 496 -36.78 -15.31 2.36
N GLY A 497 -37.94 -15.62 1.79
CA GLY A 497 -38.40 -17.00 1.64
C GLY A 497 -38.51 -17.78 2.96
N ASN A 498 -39.08 -17.15 4.00
CA ASN A 498 -39.18 -17.70 5.36
C ASN A 498 -37.83 -17.98 6.05
N LYS A 499 -36.78 -17.26 5.65
CA LYS A 499 -35.46 -17.31 6.26
C LYS A 499 -34.98 -15.92 6.61
N LEU A 500 -34.24 -15.81 7.71
CA LEU A 500 -33.55 -14.60 8.11
C LEU A 500 -32.13 -14.62 7.56
N THR A 501 -31.70 -13.52 6.92
CA THR A 501 -30.31 -13.30 6.50
C THR A 501 -29.87 -11.88 6.84
N TYR A 502 -28.57 -11.62 6.81
CA TYR A 502 -28.03 -10.28 7.07
C TYR A 502 -28.37 -9.32 5.95
N LEU A 503 -28.59 -8.04 6.31
CA LEU A 503 -28.81 -6.98 5.33
C LEU A 503 -27.52 -6.81 4.52
N LEU A 504 -27.66 -6.96 3.21
CA LEU A 504 -26.60 -6.79 2.24
C LEU A 504 -27.02 -5.69 1.27
N SER A 505 -26.14 -4.72 1.04
CA SER A 505 -26.35 -3.64 0.08
C SER A 505 -26.66 -4.15 -1.33
N TYR A 506 -27.28 -3.32 -2.17
CA TYR A 506 -27.71 -3.74 -3.53
C TYR A 506 -26.55 -4.30 -4.37
N ASN A 507 -25.36 -3.69 -4.26
CA ASN A 507 -24.10 -4.07 -4.91
C ASN A 507 -23.36 -5.22 -4.20
N ARG A 508 -23.92 -5.76 -3.11
CA ARG A 508 -23.36 -6.89 -2.34
C ARG A 508 -21.98 -6.65 -1.73
N THR A 509 -21.73 -5.43 -1.26
CA THR A 509 -20.43 -5.04 -0.68
C THR A 509 -20.49 -4.63 0.79
N SER A 510 -21.64 -4.21 1.28
CA SER A 510 -21.79 -3.59 2.59
C SER A 510 -22.87 -4.29 3.41
N VAL A 511 -22.61 -4.46 4.72
CA VAL A 511 -23.44 -5.33 5.57
C VAL A 511 -23.92 -4.65 6.85
N GLY A 512 -25.11 -5.08 7.30
CA GLY A 512 -25.65 -4.79 8.63
C GLY A 512 -26.14 -3.35 8.86
N VAL A 513 -26.38 -3.02 10.13
CA VAL A 513 -27.08 -1.79 10.56
C VAL A 513 -26.34 -0.51 10.18
N MET A 514 -25.01 -0.54 10.10
CA MET A 514 -24.17 0.58 9.68
C MET A 514 -23.65 0.44 8.23
N GLN A 515 -24.09 -0.58 7.48
CA GLN A 515 -23.63 -0.88 6.11
C GLN A 515 -22.11 -0.79 5.95
N VAL A 516 -21.36 -1.54 6.77
CA VAL A 516 -19.89 -1.54 6.71
C VAL A 516 -19.44 -2.31 5.47
N ASN A 517 -18.64 -1.68 4.61
CA ASN A 517 -18.14 -2.28 3.38
C ASN A 517 -17.05 -3.33 3.65
N GLU A 518 -17.30 -4.58 3.27
CA GLU A 518 -16.42 -5.72 3.55
C GLU A 518 -15.07 -5.65 2.84
N ARG A 519 -15.03 -5.05 1.65
CA ARG A 519 -13.79 -4.94 0.85
C ARG A 519 -12.91 -3.81 1.36
N VAL A 520 -13.50 -2.64 1.63
CA VAL A 520 -12.78 -1.48 2.18
C VAL A 520 -12.18 -1.83 3.52
N TRP A 521 -12.94 -2.49 4.39
CA TRP A 521 -12.57 -2.72 5.78
C TRP A 521 -11.97 -4.11 6.05
N ARG A 522 -11.66 -4.87 4.98
CA ARG A 522 -10.98 -6.18 5.05
C ARG A 522 -9.67 -6.08 5.81
N GLY A 523 -9.37 -7.07 6.65
CA GLY A 523 -8.15 -7.09 7.45
C GLY A 523 -8.21 -6.16 8.68
N MET A 524 -9.21 -5.29 8.79
CA MET A 524 -9.40 -4.45 9.96
C MET A 524 -10.51 -5.00 10.85
N TYR A 525 -11.60 -5.51 10.28
CA TYR A 525 -12.73 -6.06 11.05
C TYR A 525 -13.04 -7.50 10.64
N ASP A 526 -13.62 -8.27 11.56
CA ASP A 526 -14.09 -9.63 11.32
C ASP A 526 -15.40 -9.58 10.52
N LEU A 527 -15.33 -10.05 9.26
CA LEU A 527 -16.46 -9.99 8.34
C LEU A 527 -17.67 -10.81 8.82
N ARG A 528 -17.47 -11.91 9.55
CA ARG A 528 -18.59 -12.71 10.08
C ARG A 528 -19.32 -11.94 11.18
N LYS A 529 -18.56 -11.31 12.09
CA LYS A 529 -19.16 -10.48 13.14
C LYS A 529 -19.86 -9.24 12.56
N LEU A 530 -19.33 -8.63 11.50
CA LEU A 530 -20.03 -7.55 10.80
C LEU A 530 -21.41 -7.98 10.27
N ARG A 531 -21.55 -9.24 9.81
CA ARG A 531 -22.81 -9.79 9.29
C ARG A 531 -23.81 -10.17 10.38
N TRP A 532 -23.35 -10.86 11.42
CA TRP A 532 -24.23 -11.56 12.35
C TRP A 532 -24.33 -10.95 13.75
N ASP A 533 -23.47 -9.99 14.09
CA ASP A 533 -23.51 -9.29 15.38
C ASP A 533 -23.80 -7.79 15.17
N ILE A 534 -25.04 -7.38 15.49
CA ILE A 534 -25.48 -5.99 15.36
C ILE A 534 -24.65 -5.03 16.22
N ARG A 535 -24.16 -5.46 17.39
CA ARG A 535 -23.35 -4.63 18.30
C ARG A 535 -21.96 -4.44 17.73
N TYR A 536 -21.39 -5.51 17.18
CA TYR A 536 -20.11 -5.44 16.49
C TYR A 536 -20.19 -4.55 15.24
N ASN A 537 -21.25 -4.69 14.43
CA ASN A 537 -21.47 -3.85 13.25
C ASN A 537 -21.66 -2.37 13.63
N ALA A 538 -22.47 -2.09 14.65
CA ALA A 538 -22.66 -0.74 15.20
C ALA A 538 -21.35 -0.14 15.71
N LEU A 539 -20.57 -0.91 16.48
CA LEU A 539 -19.27 -0.48 16.99
C LEU A 539 -18.28 -0.19 15.86
N ALA A 540 -18.19 -1.07 14.86
CA ALA A 540 -17.33 -0.86 13.69
C ALA A 540 -17.71 0.41 12.93
N GLY A 541 -19.01 0.63 12.68
CA GLY A 541 -19.50 1.87 12.06
C GLY A 541 -19.16 3.12 12.87
N CYS A 542 -19.28 3.06 14.20
CA CYS A 542 -18.87 4.15 15.09
C CYS A 542 -17.35 4.41 15.02
N GLU A 543 -16.52 3.38 15.09
CA GLU A 543 -15.05 3.48 14.98
C GLU A 543 -14.64 4.11 13.64
N ILE A 544 -15.29 3.74 12.53
CA ILE A 544 -15.06 4.32 11.20
C ILE A 544 -15.46 5.80 11.16
N ALA A 545 -16.64 6.14 11.68
CA ALA A 545 -17.11 7.53 11.73
C ALA A 545 -16.21 8.42 12.59
N ASP A 546 -15.72 7.90 13.72
CA ASP A 546 -14.76 8.57 14.60
C ASP A 546 -13.39 8.75 13.93
N LEU A 547 -12.87 7.71 13.26
CA LEU A 547 -11.64 7.80 12.47
C LEU A 547 -11.74 8.95 11.47
N TYR A 548 -12.84 9.03 10.72
CA TYR A 548 -13.03 10.09 9.73
C TYR A 548 -13.18 11.48 10.34
N LEU A 549 -13.91 11.56 11.46
CA LEU A 549 -14.07 12.79 12.22
C LEU A 549 -12.73 13.32 12.75
N ARG A 550 -12.00 12.51 13.52
CA ARG A 550 -10.75 12.95 14.17
C ARG A 550 -9.66 13.25 13.15
N ARG A 551 -9.53 12.41 12.12
CA ARG A 551 -8.35 12.43 11.25
C ARG A 551 -8.49 13.40 10.07
N TYR A 552 -9.66 13.49 9.47
CA TYR A 552 -9.87 14.34 8.30
C TYR A 552 -10.65 15.61 8.64
N ALA A 553 -11.74 15.49 9.41
CA ALA A 553 -12.60 16.64 9.65
C ALA A 553 -12.06 17.60 10.72
N LEU A 554 -11.35 17.10 11.74
CA LEU A 554 -10.79 17.86 12.86
C LEU A 554 -9.28 18.14 12.77
N ARG A 555 -8.65 17.83 11.62
CA ARG A 555 -7.21 17.81 11.38
C ARG A 555 -6.39 18.81 12.22
N GLU A 556 -5.63 18.28 13.19
CA GLU A 556 -4.71 18.91 14.19
C GLU A 556 -5.05 20.29 14.81
N LYS A 557 -6.23 20.85 14.58
CA LYS A 557 -6.70 22.06 15.24
C LYS A 557 -7.95 21.73 16.02
N ALA A 558 -7.84 21.80 17.35
CA ALA A 558 -9.02 21.88 18.20
C ALA A 558 -9.98 22.90 17.58
N PRO A 559 -11.29 22.61 17.46
CA PRO A 559 -12.24 23.52 16.81
C PRO A 559 -12.05 24.93 17.36
N GLU A 560 -11.52 25.85 16.55
CA GLU A 560 -11.53 27.27 16.90
C GLU A 560 -13.00 27.66 17.13
N ARG A 561 -13.26 28.62 18.03
CA ARG A 561 -14.63 29.14 18.21
C ARG A 561 -15.19 29.57 16.85
N GLY A 562 -16.20 28.87 16.34
CA GLY A 562 -16.83 29.13 15.04
C GLY A 562 -16.85 27.97 14.05
N VAL A 563 -16.37 26.77 14.39
CA VAL A 563 -16.55 25.58 13.53
C VAL A 563 -18.04 25.28 13.35
N ASP A 564 -18.49 25.26 12.09
CA ASP A 564 -19.82 24.80 11.72
C ASP A 564 -19.89 23.28 11.91
N THR A 565 -20.34 22.87 13.10
CA THR A 565 -20.52 21.46 13.46
C THR A 565 -21.46 20.74 12.50
N GLY A 566 -22.43 21.47 11.92
CA GLY A 566 -23.36 20.93 10.93
C GLY A 566 -22.70 20.65 9.59
N LEU A 567 -21.76 21.49 9.15
CA LEU A 567 -20.96 21.23 7.95
C LEU A 567 -20.00 20.06 8.18
N LEU A 568 -19.41 20.00 9.36
CA LEU A 568 -18.44 18.97 9.75
C LEU A 568 -19.06 17.56 9.72
N ILE A 569 -20.20 17.33 10.37
CA ILE A 569 -20.84 16.00 10.39
C ILE A 569 -21.32 15.53 9.01
N LYS A 570 -21.74 16.46 8.15
CA LYS A 570 -22.13 16.13 6.77
C LYS A 570 -20.90 15.76 5.94
N GLY A 571 -19.76 16.41 6.19
CA GLY A 571 -18.47 16.01 5.62
C GLY A 571 -18.02 14.63 6.09
N VAL A 572 -18.24 14.30 7.38
CA VAL A 572 -17.99 12.95 7.90
C VAL A 572 -18.86 11.91 7.22
N TYR A 573 -20.16 12.19 7.04
CA TYR A 573 -21.04 11.29 6.29
C TYR A 573 -20.61 11.10 4.83
N ALA A 574 -20.21 12.17 4.15
CA ALA A 574 -19.69 12.07 2.79
C ALA A 574 -18.45 11.15 2.70
N MET A 575 -17.56 11.20 3.70
CA MET A 575 -16.43 10.26 3.81
C MET A 575 -16.86 8.84 4.17
N TYR A 576 -17.88 8.69 5.04
CA TYR A 576 -18.44 7.39 5.38
C TYR A 576 -18.95 6.67 4.12
N ASN A 577 -19.62 7.41 3.23
CA ASN A 577 -20.20 6.88 2.01
C ASN A 577 -19.19 6.67 0.86
N GLY A 578 -18.14 7.49 0.74
CA GLY A 578 -17.25 7.47 -0.44
C GLY A 578 -15.75 7.62 -0.18
N GLY A 579 -15.32 7.49 1.07
CA GLY A 579 -13.91 7.50 1.48
C GLY A 579 -13.32 8.88 1.80
N PRO A 580 -12.07 8.91 2.32
CA PRO A 580 -11.39 10.14 2.77
C PRO A 580 -11.40 11.28 1.75
N GLY A 581 -11.15 10.97 0.47
CA GLY A 581 -11.14 11.95 -0.61
C GLY A 581 -12.47 12.68 -0.87
N GLN A 582 -13.57 12.32 -0.18
CA GLN A 582 -14.85 13.02 -0.29
C GLN A 582 -14.95 14.28 0.57
N TYR A 583 -14.08 14.48 1.56
CA TYR A 583 -14.23 15.61 2.47
C TYR A 583 -14.15 16.96 1.75
N GLU A 584 -13.04 17.21 1.03
CA GLU A 584 -12.85 18.45 0.29
C GLU A 584 -13.90 18.62 -0.82
N LYS A 585 -14.23 17.54 -1.52
CA LYS A 585 -15.29 17.52 -2.55
C LYS A 585 -16.64 17.91 -1.95
N TYR A 586 -16.96 17.41 -0.76
CA TYR A 586 -18.19 17.76 -0.06
C TYR A 586 -18.21 19.23 0.34
N LEU A 587 -17.11 19.78 0.88
CA LEU A 587 -17.01 21.20 1.21
C LEU A 587 -17.25 22.07 -0.02
N GLU A 588 -16.73 21.68 -1.18
CA GLU A 588 -17.00 22.37 -2.45
C GLU A 588 -18.47 22.25 -2.90
N ARG A 589 -19.06 21.05 -2.83
CA ARG A 589 -20.49 20.84 -3.13
C ARG A 589 -21.39 21.67 -2.21
N ALA A 590 -21.07 21.73 -0.93
CA ALA A 590 -21.80 22.51 0.07
C ALA A 590 -21.70 24.02 -0.22
N ARG A 591 -20.50 24.52 -0.57
CA ARG A 591 -20.28 25.92 -0.94
C ARG A 591 -21.05 26.33 -2.20
N THR A 592 -21.16 25.43 -3.17
CA THR A 592 -21.82 25.69 -4.47
C THR A 592 -23.31 25.36 -4.48
N GLY A 593 -23.84 24.75 -3.42
CA GLY A 593 -25.22 24.26 -3.34
C GLY A 593 -25.52 23.03 -4.22
N LYS A 594 -24.51 22.43 -4.85
CA LYS A 594 -24.63 21.29 -5.76
C LYS A 594 -24.39 19.96 -5.04
N THR A 595 -25.09 19.74 -3.94
CA THR A 595 -24.95 18.50 -3.14
C THR A 595 -25.59 17.30 -3.85
N TYR A 596 -25.12 16.10 -3.54
CA TYR A 596 -25.70 14.86 -4.06
C TYR A 596 -27.03 14.53 -3.37
N LEU A 597 -27.76 13.55 -3.93
CA LEU A 597 -28.99 13.07 -3.32
C LEU A 597 -28.73 12.43 -1.95
N SER A 598 -27.66 11.64 -1.82
CA SER A 598 -27.21 11.05 -0.55
C SER A 598 -26.93 12.13 0.50
N ASP A 599 -26.22 13.20 0.13
CA ASP A 599 -25.95 14.35 1.01
C ASP A 599 -27.27 14.97 1.53
N ARG A 600 -28.28 15.16 0.66
CA ARG A 600 -29.57 15.75 1.05
C ARG A 600 -30.39 14.80 1.92
N SER A 601 -30.43 13.52 1.57
CA SER A 601 -31.15 12.49 2.31
C SER A 601 -30.61 12.36 3.73
N PHE A 602 -29.29 12.33 3.89
CA PHE A 602 -28.65 12.29 5.21
C PHE A 602 -28.99 13.52 6.05
N VAL A 603 -28.96 14.72 5.47
CA VAL A 603 -29.36 15.96 6.18
C VAL A 603 -30.81 15.89 6.66
N GLU A 604 -31.70 15.25 5.90
CA GLU A 604 -33.07 15.04 6.32
C GLU A 604 -33.17 14.05 7.50
N LYS A 605 -32.49 12.89 7.42
CA LYS A 605 -32.45 11.92 8.54
C LYS A 605 -31.89 12.54 9.82
N LEU A 606 -30.83 13.33 9.71
CA LEU A 606 -30.26 14.05 10.84
C LEU A 606 -31.29 14.99 11.50
N LYS A 607 -32.06 15.74 10.71
CA LYS A 607 -33.12 16.60 11.23
C LYS A 607 -34.22 15.81 11.94
N TRP A 608 -34.58 14.62 11.44
CA TRP A 608 -35.57 13.76 12.09
C TRP A 608 -35.06 13.23 13.43
N VAL A 609 -33.78 12.82 13.49
CA VAL A 609 -33.11 12.41 14.73
C VAL A 609 -33.07 13.55 15.75
N GLU A 610 -32.73 14.77 15.31
CA GLU A 610 -32.71 15.96 16.17
C GLU A 610 -34.08 16.29 16.76
N LYS A 611 -35.14 16.10 15.97
CA LYS A 611 -36.54 16.33 16.39
C LYS A 611 -37.19 15.16 17.10
N ARG A 612 -36.57 13.98 17.06
CA ARG A 612 -37.11 12.71 17.56
C ARG A 612 -38.36 12.23 16.79
N ASP A 613 -38.40 12.49 15.48
CA ASP A 613 -39.50 12.13 14.58
C ASP A 613 -39.42 10.62 14.18
N TRP A 614 -39.39 9.71 15.16
CA TRP A 614 -39.14 8.27 14.94
C TRP A 614 -40.24 7.58 14.16
N GLU A 615 -41.47 8.09 14.20
CA GLU A 615 -42.62 7.60 13.44
C GLU A 615 -42.37 7.58 11.93
N ARG A 616 -41.46 8.45 11.44
CA ARG A 616 -41.04 8.49 10.04
C ARG A 616 -40.28 7.24 9.59
N ILE A 617 -39.95 6.32 10.48
CA ILE A 617 -39.31 5.06 10.10
C ILE A 617 -40.21 4.21 9.18
N SER A 618 -41.53 4.37 9.32
CA SER A 618 -42.53 3.78 8.43
C SER A 618 -42.30 4.10 6.94
N ILE A 619 -41.65 5.22 6.61
CA ILE A 619 -41.30 5.59 5.23
C ILE A 619 -40.36 4.57 4.58
N CYS A 620 -39.62 3.78 5.37
CA CYS A 620 -38.75 2.75 4.81
C CYS A 620 -38.88 1.35 5.43
N LEU A 621 -39.57 1.20 6.56
CA LEU A 621 -39.94 -0.10 7.13
C LEU A 621 -41.42 -0.47 6.94
N GLY A 622 -42.25 0.44 6.43
CA GLY A 622 -43.71 0.25 6.31
C GLY A 622 -44.22 -0.23 4.95
N ASP A 623 -43.35 -0.38 3.95
CA ASP A 623 -43.67 -0.83 2.58
C ASP A 623 -42.98 -2.18 2.26
N GLU A 624 -43.23 -3.23 3.05
CA GLU A 624 -42.93 -4.63 2.66
C GLU A 624 -44.19 -5.50 2.66
#